data_AF-A0AAE1V1H8-F1
#
_entry.id   AF-A0AAE1V1H8-F1
#
_cell.length_a   1.000
_cell.length_b   1.000
_cell.length_c   1.000
_cell.angle_alpha   90.00
_cell.angle_beta   90.00
_cell.angle_gamma   90.00
#
_symmetry.space_group_name_H-M   'P 1'
#
loop_
_entity.id
_entity.type
_entity.pdbx_description
1 polymer ?
#
loop_
_entity_poly.entity_id
_entity_poly.type
_entity_poly.pdbx_seq_one_letter_code
_entity_poly.pdbx_strand_id
1 'polypeptide(L)'
;MAVASAAPLAAMNGAMKMVTMSQETKSLIVDLCRHFYNQGWVSGTGGIRVHNDSIPKTQQQKFHKSFKCSDCAPLFKGKIGPVHNSDGALSSIRNVKMSAKAGGLASNGNIEPLRRCIVLDIEGTTTPISFVTDVLFPYACDNVGRHLDATYDSAETQEDIKLLRAQVQEDLENGVAGAVPIPFNDAGKEEVIAALITNVEAMIKADRKITALKELQGHMWQTGFQNNELEGVVFDDVPQALERWAALGIKVYIYSSGSRLAQRLLFGYTNYGDLRKYLCGFFDTAVGNKKETKSYHEITASLGVDHPSEILFMTDVYQEAIAAKAAGLEVIISVRPGNGPLPDNHGFRTIKSFSEI
;
A
#
# COMPACT_ATOMS: atom_id res chain seq x y z
N MET A 1 40.05 49.42 -12.53
CA MET A 1 41.42 48.97 -12.23
C MET A 1 41.71 49.26 -10.78
N ALA A 2 41.82 48.23 -9.94
CA ALA A 2 42.48 48.29 -8.64
C ALA A 2 42.85 46.85 -8.27
N VAL A 3 44.02 46.72 -7.65
CA VAL A 3 44.95 45.60 -7.75
C VAL A 3 44.71 44.55 -6.67
N ALA A 4 44.94 43.29 -7.02
CA ALA A 4 44.91 42.13 -6.13
C ALA A 4 46.08 42.14 -5.13
N SER A 5 45.83 41.67 -3.90
CA SER A 5 46.86 41.27 -2.94
C SER A 5 46.41 39.97 -2.25
N ALA A 6 47.26 38.95 -2.30
CA ALA A 6 47.13 37.65 -1.62
C ALA A 6 47.67 37.78 -0.17
N ALA A 7 47.08 37.18 0.87
CA ALA A 7 47.12 35.77 1.33
C ALA A 7 46.55 35.78 2.80
N PRO A 8 46.43 34.67 3.59
CA PRO A 8 46.76 33.26 3.36
C PRO A 8 45.65 32.24 3.77
N LEU A 9 45.95 30.97 3.50
CA LEU A 9 45.22 29.75 3.85
C LEU A 9 45.03 29.61 5.38
N ALA A 10 43.79 29.45 5.85
CA ALA A 10 43.46 29.08 7.24
C ALA A 10 42.65 27.78 7.25
N ALA A 11 43.13 26.80 8.01
CA ALA A 11 42.53 25.49 8.18
C ALA A 11 41.15 25.58 8.87
N MET A 12 40.11 25.00 8.26
CA MET A 12 38.79 24.87 8.89
C MET A 12 38.71 23.57 9.68
N ASN A 13 38.81 23.67 11.01
CA ASN A 13 38.29 22.65 11.93
C ASN A 13 36.78 22.91 12.12
N GLY A 14 35.92 22.08 11.50
CA GLY A 14 34.48 22.12 11.69
C GLY A 14 34.04 21.35 12.93
N ALA A 15 33.85 22.03 14.06
CA ALA A 15 33.12 21.49 15.21
C ALA A 15 31.61 21.68 14.99
N MET A 16 30.86 20.57 15.02
CA MET A 16 29.41 20.51 14.86
C MET A 16 28.70 21.13 16.08
N LYS A 17 28.08 22.31 15.91
CA LYS A 17 27.23 22.95 16.94
C LYS A 17 25.94 22.14 17.11
N MET A 18 25.69 21.64 18.32
CA MET A 18 24.37 21.15 18.72
C MET A 18 23.36 22.30 18.67
N VAL A 19 22.29 22.13 17.90
CA VAL A 19 21.16 23.05 17.86
C VAL A 19 20.30 22.81 19.10
N THR A 20 20.24 23.79 20.00
CA THR A 20 19.34 23.78 21.15
C THR A 20 17.91 24.08 20.69
N MET A 21 16.98 23.15 20.92
CA MET A 21 15.57 23.32 20.58
C MET A 21 14.92 24.46 21.37
N SER A 22 14.08 25.25 20.71
CA SER A 22 13.36 26.37 21.33
C SER A 22 12.34 25.89 22.37
N GLN A 23 12.01 26.77 23.31
CA GLN A 23 11.13 26.48 24.43
C GLN A 23 9.69 26.19 23.96
N GLU A 24 9.27 26.81 22.85
CA GLU A 24 7.99 26.56 22.19
C GLU A 24 7.92 25.15 21.58
N THR A 25 9.00 24.67 20.94
CA THR A 25 9.03 23.30 20.40
C THR A 25 8.94 22.26 21.51
N LYS A 26 9.55 22.52 22.68
CA LYS A 26 9.42 21.65 23.85
C LYS A 26 7.98 21.64 24.39
N SER A 27 7.29 22.77 24.40
CA SER A 27 5.89 22.85 24.82
C SER A 27 4.96 22.05 23.91
N LEU A 28 5.13 22.19 22.59
CA LEU A 28 4.31 21.47 21.60
C LEU A 28 4.47 19.94 21.71
N ILE A 29 5.68 19.46 21.97
CA ILE A 29 5.94 18.03 22.18
C ILE A 29 5.26 17.54 23.46
N VAL A 30 5.27 18.34 24.53
CA VAL A 30 4.58 17.99 25.79
C VAL A 30 3.07 17.92 25.60
N ASP A 31 2.49 18.85 24.85
CA ASP A 31 1.04 18.87 24.60
C ASP A 31 0.61 17.71 23.68
N LEU A 32 1.44 17.38 22.69
CA LEU A 32 1.22 16.21 21.83
C LEU A 32 1.28 14.90 22.62
N CYS A 33 2.27 14.74 23.50
CA CYS A 33 2.39 13.60 24.39
C CYS A 33 1.19 13.48 25.34
N ARG A 34 0.69 14.60 25.87
CA ARG A 34 -0.51 14.64 26.72
C ARG A 34 -1.75 14.19 25.96
N HIS A 35 -1.89 14.60 24.71
CA HIS A 35 -3.01 14.20 23.86
C HIS A 35 -3.03 12.68 23.64
N PHE A 36 -1.89 12.09 23.29
CA PHE A 36 -1.77 10.63 23.11
C PHE A 36 -1.97 9.83 24.41
N TYR A 37 -1.57 10.38 25.55
CA TYR A 37 -1.81 9.74 26.86
C TYR A 37 -3.30 9.72 27.21
N ASN A 38 -4.01 10.84 27.02
CA ASN A 38 -5.44 10.95 27.30
C ASN A 38 -6.29 10.05 26.39
N GLN A 39 -5.82 9.80 25.16
CA GLN A 39 -6.46 8.86 24.24
C GLN A 39 -6.16 7.39 24.55
N GLY A 40 -5.29 7.09 25.53
CA GLY A 40 -4.92 5.72 25.93
C GLY A 40 -3.87 5.05 25.02
N TRP A 41 -3.21 5.82 24.14
CA TRP A 41 -2.26 5.28 23.16
C TRP A 41 -0.90 5.00 23.77
N VAL A 42 -0.58 5.59 24.92
CA VAL A 42 0.71 5.46 25.60
C VAL A 42 0.49 5.16 27.07
N SER A 43 1.17 4.14 27.60
CA SER A 43 1.20 3.86 29.05
C SER A 43 2.49 4.38 29.68
N GLY A 44 2.46 4.72 30.98
CA GLY A 44 3.56 5.36 31.72
C GLY A 44 4.92 4.63 31.73
N THR A 45 5.06 3.50 31.04
CA THR A 45 6.33 2.79 30.79
C THR A 45 6.81 2.87 29.34
N GLY A 46 6.27 3.77 28.51
CA GLY A 46 6.78 4.04 27.15
C GLY A 46 6.38 3.02 26.08
N GLY A 47 5.33 2.23 26.32
CA GLY A 47 4.74 1.33 25.32
C GLY A 47 3.52 1.95 24.62
N ILE A 48 3.47 1.85 23.29
CA ILE A 48 2.30 2.18 22.47
C ILE A 48 1.38 0.96 22.42
N ARG A 49 0.09 1.13 22.72
CA ARG A 49 -0.92 0.09 22.50
C ARG A 49 -1.72 0.42 21.24
N VAL A 50 -1.70 -0.49 20.27
CA VAL A 50 -2.64 -0.48 19.15
C VAL A 50 -3.74 -1.49 19.49
N HIS A 51 -4.92 -1.00 19.86
CA HIS A 51 -6.10 -1.84 19.96
C HIS A 51 -6.75 -1.95 18.58
N ASN A 52 -6.85 -3.17 18.07
CA ASN A 52 -7.67 -3.50 16.89
C ASN A 52 -8.68 -4.55 17.34
N ASP A 53 -9.97 -4.22 17.27
CA ASP A 53 -11.08 -5.08 17.72
C ASP A 53 -11.25 -6.35 16.87
N SER A 54 -10.48 -6.47 15.79
CA SER A 54 -10.49 -7.60 14.86
C SER A 54 -9.53 -8.74 15.26
N ILE A 55 -8.78 -8.64 16.37
CA ILE A 55 -7.74 -9.60 16.78
C ILE A 55 -8.02 -10.18 18.17
N PRO A 56 -8.09 -11.52 18.34
CA PRO A 56 -8.25 -12.15 19.66
C PRO A 56 -7.16 -11.72 20.64
N LYS A 57 -7.51 -11.48 21.92
CA LYS A 57 -6.60 -10.97 22.97
C LYS A 57 -5.31 -11.77 23.13
N THR A 58 -5.29 -13.04 22.72
CA THR A 58 -4.12 -13.93 22.77
C THR A 58 -3.06 -13.64 21.69
N GLN A 59 -3.36 -12.83 20.68
CA GLN A 59 -2.45 -12.52 19.57
C GLN A 59 -1.98 -11.05 19.51
N GLN A 60 -2.36 -10.21 20.49
CA GLN A 60 -1.87 -8.83 20.54
C GLN A 60 -0.43 -8.80 21.10
N GLN A 61 0.55 -8.58 20.22
CA GLN A 61 1.95 -8.42 20.63
C GLN A 61 2.23 -7.01 21.17
N LYS A 62 2.83 -6.94 22.36
CA LYS A 62 3.40 -5.70 22.91
C LYS A 62 4.74 -5.42 22.22
N PHE A 63 4.81 -4.37 21.41
CA PHE A 63 6.08 -3.88 20.90
C PHE A 63 6.87 -3.17 22.01
N HIS A 64 8.03 -3.70 22.37
CA HIS A 64 9.04 -3.00 23.16
C HIS A 64 10.09 -2.42 22.21
N LYS A 65 10.05 -1.10 21.95
CA LYS A 65 11.22 -0.35 21.47
C LYS A 65 11.55 0.70 22.52
N SER A 66 12.69 0.51 23.18
CA SER A 66 13.19 1.37 24.25
C SER A 66 13.75 2.67 23.65
N PHE A 67 12.92 3.71 23.51
CA PHE A 67 13.41 5.08 23.35
C PHE A 67 13.77 5.62 24.74
N LYS A 68 15.07 5.70 25.06
CA LYS A 68 15.53 6.43 26.24
C LYS A 68 15.48 7.93 25.92
N CYS A 69 14.40 8.59 26.32
CA CYS A 69 14.40 10.04 26.49
C CYS A 69 15.03 10.35 27.86
N SER A 70 16.29 10.76 27.88
CA SER A 70 17.03 11.08 29.12
C SER A 70 16.60 12.39 29.80
N ASP A 71 15.60 13.10 29.28
CA ASP A 71 15.22 14.44 29.77
C ASP A 71 13.82 14.53 30.40
N CYS A 72 13.24 13.41 30.83
CA CYS A 72 11.93 13.39 31.52
C CYS A 72 11.99 12.76 32.91
N ALA A 73 12.83 13.30 33.79
CA ALA A 73 12.76 13.07 35.24
C ALA A 73 12.82 14.44 35.92
N PRO A 74 11.69 15.06 36.29
CA PRO A 74 11.04 14.70 37.55
C PRO A 74 9.53 15.08 37.62
N LEU A 75 8.58 14.18 37.36
CA LEU A 75 7.15 14.50 37.56
C LEU A 75 6.26 13.34 38.02
N PHE A 76 6.74 12.44 38.88
CA PHE A 76 5.83 11.56 39.65
C PHE A 76 6.42 11.24 41.03
N LYS A 77 6.17 12.14 42.01
CA LYS A 77 6.15 11.78 43.44
C LYS A 77 4.68 11.61 43.83
N GLY A 78 4.27 10.41 44.23
CA GLY A 78 2.90 10.18 44.72
C GLY A 78 2.51 8.72 44.96
N LYS A 79 2.88 8.23 46.15
CA LYS A 79 2.48 7.04 46.93
C LYS A 79 1.24 6.22 46.52
N ILE A 80 1.37 4.88 46.61
CA ILE A 80 0.65 3.85 47.41
C ILE A 80 1.46 2.54 47.12
N GLY A 81 1.98 1.71 48.03
CA GLY A 81 1.53 1.13 49.31
C GLY A 81 1.49 -0.42 49.14
N PRO A 82 1.91 -1.28 50.10
CA PRO A 82 2.58 -2.56 49.79
C PRO A 82 1.80 -3.86 50.12
N VAL A 83 2.40 -4.99 49.72
CA VAL A 83 2.29 -6.39 50.25
C VAL A 83 1.19 -7.31 49.68
N HIS A 84 1.58 -8.44 49.04
CA HIS A 84 1.51 -9.78 49.65
C HIS A 84 2.26 -10.86 48.85
N ASN A 85 3.11 -11.56 49.61
CA ASN A 85 3.81 -12.80 49.26
C ASN A 85 2.97 -13.97 49.80
N SER A 86 2.82 -15.06 49.07
CA SER A 86 2.40 -16.35 49.62
C SER A 86 2.91 -17.50 48.75
N ASP A 87 3.84 -18.26 49.33
CA ASP A 87 4.28 -19.59 48.93
C ASP A 87 3.11 -20.59 48.86
N GLY A 88 3.23 -21.61 48.00
CA GLY A 88 2.39 -22.80 48.10
C GLY A 88 2.37 -23.75 46.90
N ALA A 89 3.20 -24.80 47.01
CA ALA A 89 3.00 -26.17 46.50
C ALA A 89 3.44 -26.58 45.07
N LEU A 90 4.49 -27.42 45.07
CA LEU A 90 4.94 -28.36 44.04
C LEU A 90 3.89 -29.44 43.67
N SER A 91 3.84 -29.81 42.38
CA SER A 91 3.88 -31.21 41.88
C SER A 91 4.02 -31.17 40.34
N SER A 92 5.19 -31.49 39.77
CA SER A 92 5.70 -32.82 39.39
C SER A 92 5.28 -33.32 37.99
N ILE A 93 6.30 -33.34 37.10
CA ILE A 93 6.64 -34.42 36.13
C ILE A 93 5.93 -34.44 34.76
N ARG A 94 6.65 -33.99 33.70
CA ARG A 94 7.22 -34.84 32.61
C ARG A 94 7.87 -33.96 31.51
N ASN A 95 9.21 -33.91 31.53
CA ASN A 95 10.00 -33.49 30.38
C ASN A 95 10.18 -34.71 29.46
N VAL A 96 9.61 -34.68 28.26
CA VAL A 96 9.95 -35.61 27.18
C VAL A 96 11.12 -35.01 26.41
N LYS A 97 12.32 -35.54 26.64
CA LYS A 97 13.48 -35.38 25.77
C LYS A 97 13.20 -36.11 24.45
N MET A 98 13.12 -35.37 23.34
CA MET A 98 13.35 -35.96 22.01
C MET A 98 14.75 -35.59 21.54
N SER A 99 15.49 -36.64 21.20
CA SER A 99 16.91 -36.65 20.84
C SER A 99 17.10 -36.12 19.42
N ALA A 100 17.92 -35.09 19.27
CA ALA A 100 18.45 -34.68 17.97
C ALA A 100 19.51 -35.70 17.53
N LYS A 101 19.21 -36.44 16.47
CA LYS A 101 20.17 -37.32 15.78
C LYS A 101 20.86 -36.50 14.70
N ALA A 102 22.08 -36.05 14.99
CA ALA A 102 22.98 -35.46 14.02
C ALA A 102 23.56 -36.56 13.11
N GLY A 103 23.55 -36.33 11.81
CA GLY A 103 24.26 -37.17 10.84
C GLY A 103 23.89 -36.84 9.40
N GLY A 104 24.81 -36.19 8.69
CA GLY A 104 24.77 -36.08 7.23
C GLY A 104 25.16 -34.70 6.70
N LEU A 105 26.47 -34.42 6.64
CA LEU A 105 27.02 -33.23 5.99
C LEU A 105 27.32 -33.55 4.52
N ALA A 106 26.60 -32.91 3.59
CA ALA A 106 26.95 -32.65 2.18
C ALA A 106 25.88 -31.67 1.65
N SER A 107 26.10 -30.65 0.84
CA SER A 107 27.27 -29.95 0.30
C SER A 107 26.69 -28.72 -0.42
N ASN A 108 27.30 -27.53 -0.29
CA ASN A 108 26.93 -26.26 -0.94
C ASN A 108 25.49 -25.78 -0.74
N GLY A 109 25.15 -25.40 0.49
CA GLY A 109 23.93 -24.66 0.78
C GLY A 109 24.09 -23.18 0.42
N ASN A 110 23.84 -22.82 -0.84
CA ASN A 110 23.15 -21.55 -1.06
C ASN A 110 21.78 -21.74 -0.44
N ILE A 111 21.62 -21.30 0.81
CA ILE A 111 20.29 -21.17 1.41
C ILE A 111 19.63 -20.07 0.58
N GLU A 112 18.86 -20.48 -0.44
CA GLU A 112 17.94 -19.58 -1.13
C GLU A 112 17.19 -18.82 -0.03
N PRO A 113 17.25 -17.48 -0.02
CA PRO A 113 16.62 -16.70 1.04
C PRO A 113 15.15 -17.13 1.11
N LEU A 114 14.71 -17.51 2.31
CA LEU A 114 13.36 -18.00 2.53
C LEU A 114 12.39 -16.88 2.12
N ARG A 115 11.73 -17.01 0.97
CA ARG A 115 10.77 -16.01 0.49
C ARG A 115 9.63 -15.92 1.49
N ARG A 116 9.46 -14.75 2.11
CA ARG A 116 8.41 -14.52 3.11
C ARG A 116 7.20 -13.81 2.51
N CYS A 117 7.45 -12.98 1.51
CA CYS A 117 6.42 -12.16 0.88
C CYS A 117 6.50 -12.25 -0.64
N ILE A 118 5.33 -12.28 -1.27
CA ILE A 118 5.16 -12.09 -2.71
C ILE A 118 4.32 -10.84 -2.90
N VAL A 119 4.80 -9.92 -3.74
CA VAL A 119 4.05 -8.74 -4.18
C VAL A 119 3.76 -8.94 -5.67
N LEU A 120 2.49 -8.87 -6.05
CA LEU A 120 2.03 -9.11 -7.41
C LEU A 120 1.51 -7.83 -8.03
N ASP A 121 1.86 -7.62 -9.29
CA ASP A 121 1.14 -6.73 -10.17
C ASP A 121 -0.20 -7.34 -10.64
N ILE A 122 -1.08 -6.51 -11.23
CA ILE A 122 -2.38 -6.92 -11.75
C ILE A 122 -2.32 -7.14 -13.27
N GLU A 123 -2.31 -6.05 -14.02
CA GLU A 123 -2.38 -6.04 -15.48
C GLU A 123 -1.16 -6.77 -16.06
N GLY A 124 -1.37 -7.66 -17.04
CA GLY A 124 -0.29 -8.45 -17.64
C GLY A 124 0.39 -9.48 -16.73
N THR A 125 -0.04 -9.60 -15.46
CA THR A 125 0.59 -10.45 -14.44
C THR A 125 -0.36 -11.48 -13.85
N THR A 126 -1.38 -11.01 -13.13
CA THR A 126 -2.48 -11.86 -12.62
C THR A 126 -3.72 -11.81 -13.51
N THR A 127 -3.89 -10.71 -14.24
CA THR A 127 -5.08 -10.39 -15.04
C THR A 127 -4.64 -10.03 -16.46
N PRO A 128 -5.35 -10.44 -17.53
CA PRO A 128 -5.04 -10.00 -18.89
C PRO A 128 -5.03 -8.48 -19.00
N ILE A 129 -4.04 -7.91 -19.71
CA ILE A 129 -3.96 -6.46 -19.91
C ILE A 129 -5.22 -5.89 -20.59
N SER A 130 -5.81 -6.67 -21.49
CA SER A 130 -7.05 -6.34 -22.19
C SER A 130 -8.26 -6.23 -21.27
N PHE A 131 -8.27 -6.86 -20.10
CA PHE A 131 -9.42 -6.78 -19.20
C PHE A 131 -9.65 -5.35 -18.70
N VAL A 132 -8.58 -4.60 -18.44
CA VAL A 132 -8.71 -3.22 -17.98
C VAL A 132 -9.14 -2.31 -19.14
N THR A 133 -8.49 -2.44 -20.30
CA THR A 133 -8.74 -1.56 -21.45
C THR A 133 -10.04 -1.87 -22.18
N ASP A 134 -10.45 -3.12 -22.23
CA ASP A 134 -11.56 -3.59 -23.07
C ASP A 134 -12.82 -3.90 -22.25
N VAL A 135 -12.73 -3.96 -20.91
CA VAL A 135 -13.87 -4.24 -20.04
C VAL A 135 -14.07 -3.15 -19.00
N LEU A 136 -13.10 -2.90 -18.10
CA LEU A 136 -13.32 -1.99 -16.98
C LEU A 136 -13.50 -0.52 -17.42
N PHE A 137 -12.66 -0.03 -18.33
CA PHE A 137 -12.76 1.36 -18.82
C PHE A 137 -14.01 1.58 -19.69
N PRO A 138 -14.35 0.70 -20.65
CA PRO A 138 -15.61 0.80 -21.39
C PRO A 138 -16.82 0.73 -20.46
N TYR A 139 -16.82 -0.16 -19.46
CA TYR A 139 -17.91 -0.20 -18.48
C TYR A 139 -18.06 1.13 -17.74
N ALA A 140 -16.98 1.75 -17.26
CA ALA A 140 -17.08 3.06 -16.63
C ALA A 140 -17.69 4.13 -17.58
N CYS A 141 -17.29 4.13 -18.84
CA CYS A 141 -17.79 5.05 -19.86
C CYS A 141 -19.28 4.84 -20.16
N ASP A 142 -19.71 3.61 -20.40
CA ASP A 142 -21.08 3.30 -20.83
C ASP A 142 -22.12 3.40 -19.69
N ASN A 143 -21.65 3.40 -18.43
CA ASN A 143 -22.50 3.28 -17.26
C ASN A 143 -22.50 4.54 -16.37
N VAL A 144 -21.67 5.54 -16.65
CA VAL A 144 -21.56 6.78 -15.84
C VAL A 144 -22.91 7.49 -15.68
N GLY A 145 -23.68 7.66 -16.76
CA GLY A 145 -24.97 8.35 -16.68
C GLY A 145 -25.96 7.61 -15.79
N ARG A 146 -26.08 6.29 -15.97
CA ARG A 146 -26.99 5.46 -15.17
C ARG A 146 -26.59 5.41 -13.70
N HIS A 147 -25.29 5.32 -13.42
CA HIS A 147 -24.79 5.34 -12.05
C HIS A 147 -25.14 6.67 -11.38
N LEU A 148 -24.76 7.80 -12.01
CA LEU A 148 -25.07 9.13 -11.49
C LEU A 148 -26.58 9.35 -11.29
N ASP A 149 -27.43 8.91 -12.23
CA ASP A 149 -28.88 9.02 -12.10
C ASP A 149 -29.41 8.28 -10.87
N ALA A 150 -28.94 7.04 -10.66
CA ALA A 150 -29.39 6.15 -9.61
C ALA A 150 -28.87 6.57 -8.22
N THR A 151 -27.65 7.09 -8.14
CA THR A 151 -26.97 7.37 -6.87
C THR A 151 -26.81 8.85 -6.57
N TYR A 152 -27.34 9.74 -7.41
CA TYR A 152 -27.15 11.20 -7.32
C TYR A 152 -27.28 11.74 -5.90
N ASP A 153 -28.37 11.41 -5.20
CA ASP A 153 -28.67 11.96 -3.87
C ASP A 153 -27.91 11.27 -2.73
N SER A 154 -27.09 10.25 -3.03
CA SER A 154 -26.26 9.58 -2.04
C SER A 154 -25.09 10.46 -1.62
N ALA A 155 -24.69 10.34 -0.34
CA ALA A 155 -23.57 11.11 0.19
C ALA A 155 -22.24 10.81 -0.54
N GLU A 156 -22.05 9.58 -0.98
CA GLU A 156 -20.86 9.13 -1.71
C GLU A 156 -20.78 9.81 -3.08
N THR A 157 -21.84 9.72 -3.89
CA THR A 157 -21.88 10.36 -5.20
C THR A 157 -21.84 11.88 -5.12
N GLN A 158 -22.41 12.50 -4.08
CA GLN A 158 -22.27 13.95 -3.88
C GLN A 158 -20.82 14.38 -3.60
N GLU A 159 -20.03 13.58 -2.89
CA GLU A 159 -18.61 13.87 -2.70
C GLU A 159 -17.82 13.67 -4.00
N ASP A 160 -18.13 12.63 -4.78
CA ASP A 160 -17.54 12.44 -6.12
C ASP A 160 -17.83 13.64 -7.04
N ILE A 161 -19.08 14.10 -7.08
CA ILE A 161 -19.50 15.26 -7.87
C ILE A 161 -18.74 16.51 -7.43
N LYS A 162 -18.54 16.69 -6.12
CA LYS A 162 -17.77 17.81 -5.57
C LYS A 162 -16.30 17.76 -6.00
N LEU A 163 -15.66 16.60 -5.95
CA LEU A 163 -14.29 16.41 -6.43
C LEU A 163 -14.18 16.65 -7.94
N LEU A 164 -15.12 16.13 -8.73
CA LEU A 164 -15.16 16.32 -10.17
C LEU A 164 -15.40 17.79 -10.55
N ARG A 165 -16.29 18.50 -9.85
CA ARG A 165 -16.49 19.94 -10.04
C ARG A 165 -15.20 20.73 -9.81
N ALA A 166 -14.47 20.43 -8.73
CA ALA A 166 -13.20 21.08 -8.46
C ALA A 166 -12.16 20.82 -9.57
N GLN A 167 -12.06 19.57 -10.04
CA GLN A 167 -11.15 19.24 -11.13
C GLN A 167 -11.55 19.90 -12.45
N VAL A 168 -12.83 19.88 -12.82
CA VAL A 168 -13.32 20.49 -14.07
C VAL A 168 -13.12 21.99 -14.05
N GLN A 169 -13.27 22.64 -12.89
CA GLN A 169 -12.98 24.07 -12.77
C GLN A 169 -11.50 24.37 -13.06
N GLU A 170 -10.57 23.59 -12.49
CA GLU A 170 -9.14 23.70 -12.79
C GLU A 170 -8.86 23.42 -14.29
N ASP A 171 -9.54 22.44 -14.87
CA ASP A 171 -9.38 22.09 -16.28
C ASP A 171 -9.83 23.21 -17.22
N LEU A 172 -10.93 23.90 -16.89
CA LEU A 172 -11.43 25.06 -17.63
C LEU A 172 -10.46 26.24 -17.54
N GLU A 173 -9.92 26.50 -16.35
CA GLU A 173 -8.92 27.55 -16.13
C GLU A 173 -7.63 27.30 -16.92
N ASN A 174 -7.25 26.04 -17.05
CA ASN A 174 -6.08 25.61 -17.81
C ASN A 174 -6.35 25.38 -19.31
N GLY A 175 -7.58 25.59 -19.78
CA GLY A 175 -7.96 25.42 -21.19
C GLY A 175 -7.85 23.97 -21.70
N VAL A 176 -8.08 22.98 -20.82
CA VAL A 176 -8.03 21.57 -21.18
C VAL A 176 -9.15 21.25 -22.17
N ALA A 177 -8.79 20.66 -23.31
CA ALA A 177 -9.76 20.30 -24.34
C ALA A 177 -10.78 19.27 -23.83
N GLY A 178 -12.06 19.52 -24.10
CA GLY A 178 -13.18 18.65 -23.70
C GLY A 178 -13.76 18.94 -22.32
N ALA A 179 -13.16 19.86 -21.53
CA ALA A 179 -13.76 20.31 -20.29
C ALA A 179 -14.99 21.20 -20.56
N VAL A 180 -16.10 20.92 -19.87
CA VAL A 180 -17.35 21.71 -19.94
C VAL A 180 -17.79 22.12 -18.54
N PRO A 181 -18.31 23.35 -18.34
CA PRO A 181 -18.74 23.81 -17.02
C PRO A 181 -19.86 22.93 -16.47
N ILE A 182 -19.73 22.56 -15.19
CA ILE A 182 -20.76 21.82 -14.46
C ILE A 182 -21.65 22.84 -13.74
N PRO A 183 -22.97 22.89 -14.03
CA PRO A 183 -23.89 23.79 -13.34
C PRO A 183 -23.91 23.60 -11.82
N PHE A 184 -24.20 24.68 -11.10
CA PHE A 184 -24.38 24.67 -9.64
C PHE A 184 -25.77 24.12 -9.25
N ASN A 185 -25.98 23.89 -7.95
CA ASN A 185 -27.13 23.13 -7.40
C ASN A 185 -28.51 23.78 -7.63
N ASP A 186 -28.57 25.01 -8.14
CA ASP A 186 -29.77 25.68 -8.61
C ASP A 186 -30.22 25.24 -10.02
N ALA A 187 -29.33 24.54 -10.75
CA ALA A 187 -29.67 23.83 -11.98
C ALA A 187 -30.32 22.47 -11.69
N GLY A 188 -31.13 21.98 -12.64
CA GLY A 188 -31.77 20.67 -12.54
C GLY A 188 -30.75 19.52 -12.47
N LYS A 189 -31.11 18.44 -11.77
CA LYS A 189 -30.29 17.21 -11.63
C LYS A 189 -29.80 16.71 -12.99
N GLU A 190 -30.69 16.71 -13.98
CA GLU A 190 -30.44 16.23 -15.33
C GLU A 190 -29.34 17.02 -16.05
N GLU A 191 -29.29 18.34 -15.85
CA GLU A 191 -28.26 19.21 -16.46
C GLU A 191 -26.89 18.97 -15.83
N VAL A 192 -26.85 18.80 -14.51
CA VAL A 192 -25.61 18.47 -13.79
C VAL A 192 -25.06 17.13 -14.25
N ILE A 193 -25.91 16.12 -14.36
CA ILE A 193 -25.51 14.77 -14.81
C ILE A 193 -25.02 14.81 -16.27
N ALA A 194 -25.72 15.49 -17.17
CA ALA A 194 -25.27 15.62 -18.56
C ALA A 194 -23.88 16.26 -18.69
N ALA A 195 -23.61 17.30 -17.90
CA ALA A 195 -22.29 17.94 -17.86
C ALA A 195 -21.21 17.01 -17.28
N LEU A 196 -21.53 16.24 -16.23
CA LEU A 196 -20.61 15.26 -15.64
C LEU A 196 -20.27 14.14 -16.62
N ILE A 197 -21.27 13.56 -17.30
CA ILE A 197 -21.07 12.53 -18.33
C ILE A 197 -20.07 13.04 -19.38
N THR A 198 -20.32 14.23 -19.94
CA THR A 198 -19.47 14.83 -20.98
C THR A 198 -18.03 14.98 -20.52
N ASN A 199 -17.81 15.49 -19.30
CA ASN A 199 -16.47 15.65 -18.74
C ASN A 199 -15.79 14.30 -18.48
N VAL A 200 -16.50 13.33 -17.86
CA VAL A 200 -15.96 12.01 -17.54
C VAL A 200 -15.57 11.26 -18.81
N GLU A 201 -16.42 11.24 -19.83
CA GLU A 201 -16.12 10.64 -21.14
C GLU A 201 -14.88 11.27 -21.77
N ALA A 202 -14.76 12.61 -21.74
CA ALA A 202 -13.58 13.31 -22.25
C ALA A 202 -12.31 12.94 -21.47
N MET A 203 -12.38 12.85 -20.15
CA MET A 203 -11.25 12.47 -19.30
C MET A 203 -10.81 11.01 -19.55
N ILE A 204 -11.75 10.08 -19.68
CA ILE A 204 -11.48 8.66 -19.99
C ILE A 204 -10.86 8.55 -21.38
N LYS A 205 -11.44 9.19 -22.39
CA LYS A 205 -10.94 9.16 -23.78
C LYS A 205 -9.52 9.72 -23.90
N ALA A 206 -9.16 10.68 -23.05
CA ALA A 206 -7.84 11.28 -22.99
C ALA A 206 -6.86 10.53 -22.05
N ASP A 207 -7.23 9.37 -21.50
CA ASP A 207 -6.44 8.58 -20.52
C ASP A 207 -5.91 9.44 -19.36
N ARG A 208 -6.76 10.35 -18.85
CA ARG A 208 -6.33 11.30 -17.81
C ARG A 208 -6.31 10.62 -16.44
N LYS A 209 -5.15 10.68 -15.78
CA LYS A 209 -4.92 10.05 -14.47
C LYS A 209 -5.28 10.99 -13.32
N ILE A 210 -6.58 11.23 -13.17
CA ILE A 210 -7.15 12.18 -12.21
C ILE A 210 -7.68 11.45 -10.99
N THR A 211 -7.40 11.96 -9.79
CA THR A 211 -7.92 11.38 -8.54
C THR A 211 -9.46 11.37 -8.49
N ALA A 212 -10.11 12.50 -8.79
CA ALA A 212 -11.58 12.60 -8.81
C ALA A 212 -12.23 11.58 -9.76
N LEU A 213 -11.65 11.36 -10.95
CA LEU A 213 -12.15 10.36 -11.89
C LEU A 213 -12.00 8.93 -11.33
N LYS A 214 -10.85 8.63 -10.71
CA LYS A 214 -10.59 7.29 -10.15
C LYS A 214 -11.53 6.92 -9.01
N GLU A 215 -11.93 7.88 -8.18
CA GLU A 215 -12.91 7.64 -7.11
C GLU A 215 -14.27 7.26 -7.70
N LEU A 216 -14.81 8.07 -8.62
CA LEU A 216 -16.08 7.76 -9.30
C LEU A 216 -16.01 6.42 -10.05
N GLN A 217 -14.91 6.13 -10.76
CA GLN A 217 -14.70 4.85 -11.42
C GLN A 217 -14.76 3.68 -10.43
N GLY A 218 -14.17 3.84 -9.25
CA GLY A 218 -14.24 2.87 -8.16
C GLY A 218 -15.67 2.53 -7.76
N HIS A 219 -16.52 3.55 -7.54
CA HIS A 219 -17.92 3.37 -7.15
C HIS A 219 -18.79 2.79 -8.29
N MET A 220 -18.52 3.18 -9.54
CA MET A 220 -19.17 2.58 -10.71
C MET A 220 -18.83 1.09 -10.83
N TRP A 221 -17.55 0.72 -10.73
CA TRP A 221 -17.15 -0.68 -10.76
C TRP A 221 -17.73 -1.45 -9.58
N GLN A 222 -17.80 -0.84 -8.39
CA GLN A 222 -18.43 -1.47 -7.23
C GLN A 222 -19.87 -1.86 -7.53
N THR A 223 -20.64 -0.96 -8.14
CA THR A 223 -22.01 -1.24 -8.59
C THR A 223 -22.02 -2.39 -9.59
N GLY A 224 -21.16 -2.35 -10.60
CA GLY A 224 -21.10 -3.39 -11.63
C GLY A 224 -20.76 -4.78 -11.08
N PHE A 225 -19.78 -4.88 -10.18
CA PHE A 225 -19.43 -6.14 -9.52
C PHE A 225 -20.56 -6.64 -8.61
N GLN A 226 -21.19 -5.77 -7.83
CA GLN A 226 -22.30 -6.14 -6.93
C GLN A 226 -23.54 -6.61 -7.69
N ASN A 227 -23.80 -6.03 -8.87
CA ASN A 227 -24.92 -6.41 -9.73
C ASN A 227 -24.62 -7.62 -10.64
N ASN A 228 -23.41 -8.19 -10.58
CA ASN A 228 -22.92 -9.23 -11.50
C ASN A 228 -22.90 -8.79 -12.98
N GLU A 229 -22.76 -7.49 -13.23
CA GLU A 229 -22.51 -6.94 -14.57
C GLU A 229 -21.02 -6.99 -14.92
N LEU A 230 -20.16 -7.03 -13.91
CA LEU A 230 -18.73 -7.25 -14.01
C LEU A 230 -18.32 -8.52 -13.25
N GLU A 231 -17.39 -9.27 -13.83
CA GLU A 231 -16.72 -10.41 -13.20
C GLU A 231 -15.22 -10.23 -13.33
N GLY A 232 -14.49 -10.44 -12.24
CA GLY A 232 -13.05 -10.26 -12.19
C GLY A 232 -12.36 -11.41 -12.92
N VAL A 233 -11.53 -11.09 -13.91
CA VAL A 233 -10.82 -12.11 -14.69
C VAL A 233 -9.39 -12.21 -14.20
N VAL A 234 -8.95 -13.42 -13.84
CA VAL A 234 -7.53 -13.73 -13.58
C VAL A 234 -7.10 -14.93 -14.42
N PHE A 235 -5.80 -15.06 -14.70
CA PHE A 235 -5.28 -16.25 -15.39
C PHE A 235 -5.50 -17.52 -14.56
N ASP A 236 -5.74 -18.65 -15.24
CA ASP A 236 -6.15 -19.93 -14.63
C ASP A 236 -5.15 -20.49 -13.59
N ASP A 237 -3.86 -20.14 -13.73
CA ASP A 237 -2.82 -20.56 -12.80
C ASP A 237 -2.75 -19.72 -11.51
N VAL A 238 -3.38 -18.54 -11.49
CA VAL A 238 -3.31 -17.59 -10.36
C VAL A 238 -4.00 -18.13 -9.11
N PRO A 239 -5.26 -18.62 -9.14
CA PRO A 239 -5.93 -19.11 -7.93
C PRO A 239 -5.15 -20.26 -7.27
N GLN A 240 -4.66 -21.20 -8.09
CA GLN A 240 -3.90 -22.36 -7.61
C GLN A 240 -2.56 -21.93 -6.98
N ALA A 241 -1.89 -20.93 -7.56
CA ALA A 241 -0.65 -20.40 -7.00
C ALA A 241 -0.89 -19.69 -5.66
N LEU A 242 -1.91 -18.83 -5.59
CA LEU A 242 -2.30 -18.14 -4.35
C LEU A 242 -2.61 -19.13 -3.22
N GLU A 243 -3.37 -20.18 -3.53
CA GLU A 243 -3.68 -21.24 -2.56
C GLU A 243 -2.43 -21.98 -2.07
N ARG A 244 -1.53 -22.37 -2.99
CA ARG A 244 -0.27 -23.03 -2.63
C ARG A 244 0.60 -22.14 -1.75
N TRP A 245 0.77 -20.87 -2.10
CA TRP A 245 1.58 -19.94 -1.32
C TRP A 245 0.98 -19.69 0.06
N ALA A 246 -0.35 -19.57 0.17
CA ALA A 246 -1.03 -19.47 1.45
C ALA A 246 -0.82 -20.72 2.31
N ALA A 247 -0.90 -21.93 1.73
CA ALA A 247 -0.65 -23.19 2.44
C ALA A 247 0.81 -23.32 2.94
N LEU A 248 1.76 -22.71 2.23
CA LEU A 248 3.17 -22.62 2.64
C LEU A 248 3.43 -21.49 3.66
N GLY A 249 2.41 -20.71 4.03
CA GLY A 249 2.54 -19.58 4.95
C GLY A 249 3.18 -18.33 4.35
N ILE A 250 3.36 -18.28 3.02
CA ILE A 250 3.88 -17.13 2.29
C ILE A 250 2.79 -16.05 2.25
N LYS A 251 3.16 -14.80 2.53
CA LYS A 251 2.22 -13.68 2.52
C LYS A 251 2.17 -13.05 1.14
N VAL A 252 0.98 -12.92 0.56
CA VAL A 252 0.79 -12.36 -0.78
C VAL A 252 0.12 -10.99 -0.69
N TYR A 253 0.65 -10.03 -1.44
CA TYR A 253 0.17 -8.66 -1.53
C TYR A 253 0.02 -8.25 -2.98
N ILE A 254 -0.81 -7.25 -3.23
CA ILE A 254 -0.98 -6.66 -4.57
C ILE A 254 -0.36 -5.26 -4.59
N TYR A 255 0.29 -4.88 -5.68
CA TYR A 255 0.70 -3.51 -5.96
C TYR A 255 0.33 -3.12 -7.39
N SER A 256 -0.64 -2.22 -7.53
CA SER A 256 -1.17 -1.78 -8.84
C SER A 256 -1.43 -0.28 -8.89
N SER A 257 -1.58 0.26 -10.10
CA SER A 257 -1.93 1.67 -10.32
C SER A 257 -3.40 1.98 -10.02
N GLY A 258 -4.26 0.96 -10.03
CA GLY A 258 -5.66 1.04 -9.62
C GLY A 258 -5.81 1.27 -8.12
N SER A 259 -6.89 1.94 -7.70
CA SER A 259 -7.17 2.20 -6.29
C SER A 259 -7.32 0.91 -5.50
N ARG A 260 -7.03 0.93 -4.19
CA ARG A 260 -7.23 -0.25 -3.33
C ARG A 260 -8.66 -0.78 -3.39
N LEU A 261 -9.65 0.11 -3.56
CA LEU A 261 -11.05 -0.29 -3.76
C LEU A 261 -11.19 -1.15 -5.02
N ALA A 262 -10.72 -0.67 -6.16
CA ALA A 262 -10.77 -1.41 -7.44
C ALA A 262 -10.06 -2.76 -7.34
N GLN A 263 -8.89 -2.81 -6.70
CA GLN A 263 -8.17 -4.07 -6.48
C GLN A 263 -8.98 -5.07 -5.63
N ARG A 264 -9.61 -4.59 -4.55
CA ARG A 264 -10.46 -5.42 -3.69
C ARG A 264 -11.73 -5.90 -4.39
N LEU A 265 -12.27 -5.12 -5.31
CA LEU A 265 -13.42 -5.52 -6.11
C LEU A 265 -13.00 -6.60 -7.12
N LEU A 266 -11.92 -6.37 -7.88
CA LEU A 266 -11.39 -7.34 -8.84
C LEU A 266 -11.20 -8.72 -8.22
N PHE A 267 -10.42 -8.81 -7.13
CA PHE A 267 -10.13 -10.09 -6.48
C PHE A 267 -11.28 -10.64 -5.63
N GLY A 268 -12.29 -9.82 -5.33
CA GLY A 268 -13.46 -10.22 -4.54
C GLY A 268 -14.55 -10.91 -5.35
N TYR A 269 -14.64 -10.59 -6.64
CA TYR A 269 -15.71 -11.02 -7.55
C TYR A 269 -15.14 -11.76 -8.77
N THR A 270 -14.13 -12.62 -8.58
CA THR A 270 -13.51 -13.30 -9.72
C THR A 270 -14.35 -14.45 -10.25
N ASN A 271 -14.06 -14.88 -11.48
CA ASN A 271 -14.56 -16.13 -12.07
C ASN A 271 -14.16 -17.41 -11.30
N TYR A 272 -13.31 -17.28 -10.27
CA TYR A 272 -12.90 -18.34 -9.35
C TYR A 272 -13.44 -18.13 -7.92
N GLY A 273 -14.38 -17.20 -7.74
CA GLY A 273 -14.90 -16.77 -6.45
C GLY A 273 -14.03 -15.72 -5.77
N ASP A 274 -14.21 -15.52 -4.46
CA ASP A 274 -13.45 -14.53 -3.70
C ASP A 274 -12.02 -15.02 -3.40
N LEU A 275 -11.03 -14.43 -4.07
CA LEU A 275 -9.60 -14.73 -3.91
C LEU A 275 -8.94 -13.90 -2.80
N ARG A 276 -9.62 -12.90 -2.23
CA ARG A 276 -9.04 -12.03 -1.18
C ARG A 276 -8.65 -12.79 0.08
N LYS A 277 -9.24 -13.97 0.30
CA LYS A 277 -8.86 -14.89 1.38
C LYS A 277 -7.38 -15.30 1.35
N TYR A 278 -6.71 -15.20 0.20
CA TYR A 278 -5.28 -15.49 0.04
C TYR A 278 -4.40 -14.23 0.08
N LEU A 279 -5.00 -13.03 0.06
CA LEU A 279 -4.30 -11.75 -0.02
C LEU A 279 -4.24 -11.09 1.35
N CYS A 280 -3.05 -10.61 1.71
CA CYS A 280 -2.77 -9.99 3.00
C CYS A 280 -2.90 -8.46 2.97
N GLY A 281 -2.88 -7.85 1.78
CA GLY A 281 -3.01 -6.40 1.63
C GLY A 281 -2.85 -5.92 0.18
N PHE A 282 -3.14 -4.64 -0.01
CA PHE A 282 -3.18 -3.96 -1.30
C PHE A 282 -2.41 -2.65 -1.19
N PHE A 283 -1.49 -2.43 -2.11
CA PHE A 283 -0.77 -1.19 -2.32
C PHE A 283 -1.23 -0.56 -3.64
N ASP A 284 -1.36 0.76 -3.63
CA ASP A 284 -1.69 1.59 -4.78
C ASP A 284 -0.72 2.76 -4.89
N THR A 285 -0.96 3.68 -5.82
CA THR A 285 -0.08 4.84 -6.04
C THR A 285 0.05 5.78 -4.84
N ALA A 286 -0.74 5.60 -3.78
CA ALA A 286 -0.55 6.33 -2.52
C ALA A 286 0.79 5.99 -1.83
N VAL A 287 1.36 4.79 -2.09
CA VAL A 287 2.72 4.44 -1.63
C VAL A 287 3.82 5.07 -2.50
N GLY A 288 3.47 5.49 -3.72
CA GLY A 288 4.38 6.03 -4.73
C GLY A 288 4.17 5.42 -6.11
N ASN A 289 4.85 5.98 -7.11
CA ASN A 289 4.79 5.50 -8.50
C ASN A 289 5.52 4.15 -8.64
N LYS A 290 4.94 3.21 -9.40
CA LYS A 290 5.49 1.85 -9.58
C LYS A 290 6.86 1.82 -10.29
N LYS A 291 7.24 2.89 -10.99
CA LYS A 291 8.54 3.03 -11.68
C LYS A 291 9.60 3.71 -10.81
N GLU A 292 9.27 4.08 -9.58
CA GLU A 292 10.19 4.74 -8.65
C GLU A 292 10.68 3.74 -7.60
N THR A 293 12.01 3.65 -7.45
CA THR A 293 12.67 2.81 -6.43
C THR A 293 12.17 3.11 -5.01
N LYS A 294 11.85 4.38 -4.72
CA LYS A 294 11.36 4.80 -3.40
C LYS A 294 10.09 4.05 -2.98
N SER A 295 9.16 3.81 -3.92
CA SER A 295 7.91 3.11 -3.63
C SER A 295 8.14 1.71 -3.05
N TYR A 296 9.16 1.01 -3.54
CA TYR A 296 9.52 -0.33 -3.06
C TYR A 296 10.24 -0.31 -1.72
N HIS A 297 10.98 0.76 -1.38
CA HIS A 297 11.48 0.96 -0.02
C HIS A 297 10.31 1.16 0.97
N GLU A 298 9.31 1.96 0.61
CA GLU A 298 8.13 2.18 1.44
C GLU A 298 7.28 0.89 1.60
N ILE A 299 7.13 0.10 0.53
CA ILE A 299 6.50 -1.23 0.60
C ILE A 299 7.29 -2.14 1.55
N THR A 300 8.62 -2.21 1.40
CA THR A 300 9.48 -3.04 2.27
C THR A 300 9.32 -2.65 3.74
N ALA A 301 9.35 -1.35 4.04
CA ALA A 301 9.14 -0.83 5.39
C ALA A 301 7.74 -1.14 5.93
N SER A 302 6.70 -1.03 5.08
CA SER A 302 5.32 -1.32 5.43
C SER A 302 5.08 -2.81 5.72
N LEU A 303 5.76 -3.69 4.98
CA LEU A 303 5.71 -5.14 5.19
C LEU A 303 6.51 -5.58 6.43
N GLY A 304 7.46 -4.76 6.88
CA GLY A 304 8.24 -5.03 8.10
C GLY A 304 9.20 -6.21 7.97
N VAL A 305 9.69 -6.49 6.75
CA VAL A 305 10.73 -7.49 6.52
C VAL A 305 12.11 -6.92 6.86
N ASP A 306 13.05 -7.78 7.27
CA ASP A 306 14.40 -7.37 7.65
C ASP A 306 15.26 -7.08 6.40
N HIS A 307 15.12 -7.90 5.35
CA HIS A 307 15.83 -7.74 4.09
C HIS A 307 14.87 -7.62 2.89
N PRO A 308 15.06 -6.64 1.98
CA PRO A 308 14.23 -6.50 0.78
C PRO A 308 14.22 -7.76 -0.12
N SER A 309 15.29 -8.56 -0.10
CA SER A 309 15.39 -9.83 -0.84
C SER A 309 14.44 -10.93 -0.34
N GLU A 310 13.80 -10.74 0.82
CA GLU A 310 12.72 -11.63 1.30
C GLU A 310 11.40 -11.40 0.55
N ILE A 311 11.31 -10.33 -0.24
CA ILE A 311 10.16 -9.98 -1.07
C ILE A 311 10.47 -10.35 -2.52
N LEU A 312 9.61 -11.20 -3.09
CA LEU A 312 9.55 -11.43 -4.53
C LEU A 312 8.49 -10.51 -5.14
N PHE A 313 8.89 -9.62 -6.04
CA PHE A 313 7.98 -8.81 -6.85
C PHE A 313 7.81 -9.43 -8.24
N MET A 314 6.57 -9.52 -8.71
CA MET A 314 6.22 -10.03 -10.03
C MET A 314 5.42 -8.99 -10.80
N THR A 315 5.89 -8.64 -12.00
CA THR A 315 5.28 -7.65 -12.90
C THR A 315 5.60 -8.01 -14.35
N ASP A 316 4.80 -7.57 -15.30
CA ASP A 316 5.13 -7.62 -16.73
C ASP A 316 5.95 -6.40 -17.19
N VAL A 317 5.94 -5.32 -16.42
CA VAL A 317 6.52 -4.04 -16.82
C VAL A 317 8.02 -3.98 -16.47
N TYR A 318 8.85 -3.91 -17.50
CA TYR A 318 10.31 -3.86 -17.37
C TYR A 318 10.81 -2.71 -16.46
N GLN A 319 10.23 -1.51 -16.57
CA GLN A 319 10.66 -0.36 -15.76
C GLN A 319 10.31 -0.53 -14.27
N GLU A 320 9.22 -1.22 -13.95
CA GLU A 320 8.86 -1.55 -12.57
C GLU A 320 9.83 -2.60 -12.01
N ALA A 321 10.19 -3.60 -12.83
CA ALA A 321 11.18 -4.60 -12.48
C ALA A 321 12.55 -3.98 -12.14
N ILE A 322 13.01 -2.99 -12.94
CA ILE A 322 14.23 -2.23 -12.64
C ILE A 322 14.12 -1.50 -11.30
N ALA A 323 13.02 -0.78 -11.09
CA ALA A 323 12.81 0.02 -9.88
C ALA A 323 12.80 -0.84 -8.62
N ALA A 324 12.12 -1.99 -8.66
CA ALA A 324 12.08 -2.96 -7.56
C ALA A 324 13.44 -3.60 -7.30
N LYS A 325 14.17 -3.99 -8.37
CA LYS A 325 15.51 -4.58 -8.22
C LYS A 325 16.51 -3.58 -7.63
N ALA A 326 16.41 -2.31 -8.01
CA ALA A 326 17.22 -1.24 -7.46
C ALA A 326 16.95 -1.00 -5.95
N ALA A 327 15.74 -1.35 -5.46
CA ALA A 327 15.40 -1.33 -4.04
C ALA A 327 15.84 -2.61 -3.29
N GLY A 328 16.46 -3.57 -3.99
CA GLY A 328 16.98 -4.81 -3.42
C GLY A 328 16.01 -5.98 -3.39
N LEU A 329 14.81 -5.85 -3.98
CA LEU A 329 13.84 -6.93 -4.04
C LEU A 329 14.31 -8.04 -5.00
N GLU A 330 13.82 -9.25 -4.78
CA GLU A 330 13.85 -10.29 -5.82
C GLU A 330 12.74 -10.00 -6.83
N VAL A 331 13.02 -10.19 -8.12
CA VAL A 331 12.13 -9.75 -9.20
C VAL A 331 12.04 -10.80 -10.29
N ILE A 332 10.81 -11.10 -10.71
CA ILE A 332 10.52 -11.96 -11.86
C ILE A 332 9.58 -11.22 -12.81
N ILE A 333 9.87 -11.29 -14.11
CA ILE A 333 9.00 -10.73 -15.13
C ILE A 333 7.96 -11.76 -15.58
N SER A 334 6.68 -11.40 -15.49
CA SER A 334 5.57 -12.20 -15.99
C SER A 334 5.38 -11.96 -17.49
N VAL A 335 5.42 -13.02 -18.29
CA VAL A 335 5.19 -12.98 -19.74
C VAL A 335 3.87 -13.65 -20.05
N ARG A 336 2.84 -12.83 -20.28
CA ARG A 336 1.47 -13.28 -20.59
C ARG A 336 1.07 -12.91 -22.01
N PRO A 337 0.05 -13.59 -22.59
CA PRO A 337 -0.53 -13.17 -23.86
C PRO A 337 -0.99 -11.70 -23.80
N GLY A 338 -0.59 -10.91 -24.81
CA GLY A 338 -0.92 -9.48 -24.90
C GLY A 338 0.11 -8.53 -24.29
N ASN A 339 1.07 -9.02 -23.50
CA ASN A 339 2.13 -8.16 -22.95
C ASN A 339 3.04 -7.61 -24.06
N GLY A 340 3.56 -6.41 -23.84
CA GLY A 340 4.53 -5.78 -24.75
C GLY A 340 5.86 -6.54 -24.81
N PRO A 341 6.66 -6.33 -25.87
CA PRO A 341 7.97 -6.96 -25.99
C PRO A 341 8.92 -6.46 -24.90
N LEU A 342 9.76 -7.36 -24.39
CA LEU A 342 10.84 -7.03 -23.46
C LEU A 342 12.11 -6.67 -24.24
N PRO A 343 12.98 -5.78 -23.71
CA PRO A 343 14.28 -5.52 -24.29
C PRO A 343 15.15 -6.78 -24.36
N ASP A 344 15.95 -6.92 -25.41
CA ASP A 344 16.91 -8.03 -25.50
C ASP A 344 17.91 -8.00 -24.34
N ASN A 345 18.29 -9.17 -23.82
CA ASN A 345 19.26 -9.33 -22.74
C ASN A 345 18.93 -8.52 -21.47
N HIS A 346 17.64 -8.32 -21.16
CA HIS A 346 17.17 -7.57 -19.99
C HIS A 346 17.63 -8.14 -18.63
N GLY A 347 18.12 -9.38 -18.56
CA GLY A 347 18.79 -9.94 -17.38
C GLY A 347 17.87 -10.39 -16.24
N PHE A 348 16.55 -10.29 -16.39
CA PHE A 348 15.57 -10.76 -15.40
C PHE A 348 15.14 -12.20 -15.71
N ARG A 349 14.86 -12.98 -14.65
CA ARG A 349 14.14 -14.25 -14.82
C ARG A 349 12.73 -13.96 -15.32
N THR A 350 12.27 -14.72 -16.31
CA THR A 350 10.90 -14.66 -16.82
C THR A 350 10.13 -15.93 -16.46
N ILE A 351 8.82 -15.82 -16.33
CA ILE A 351 7.89 -16.94 -16.23
C ILE A 351 6.69 -16.69 -17.15
N LYS A 352 6.02 -17.76 -17.57
CA LYS A 352 4.76 -17.71 -18.33
C LYS A 352 3.57 -18.18 -17.50
N SER A 353 3.83 -18.82 -16.36
CA SER A 353 2.84 -19.29 -15.39
C SER A 353 3.38 -19.23 -13.96
N PHE A 354 2.50 -18.93 -13.01
CA PHE A 354 2.81 -18.95 -11.58
C PHE A 354 3.03 -20.39 -11.05
N SER A 355 2.81 -21.41 -11.88
CA SER A 355 3.25 -22.79 -11.58
C SER A 355 4.77 -22.97 -11.58
N GLU A 356 5.53 -22.01 -12.15
CA GLU A 356 6.99 -22.03 -12.21
C GLU A 356 7.67 -21.45 -10.96
N ILE A 357 6.86 -21.02 -9.98
CA ILE A 357 7.27 -20.46 -8.68
C ILE A 357 6.94 -21.44 -7.57
#